data_AF-A0A9D8WEW6-F1
#
_entry.id   AF-A0A9D8WEW6-F1
#
_cell.length_a   1.000
_cell.length_b   1.000
_cell.length_c   1.000
_cell.angle_alpha   90.00
_cell.angle_beta   90.00
_cell.angle_gamma   90.00
#
_symmetry.space_group_name_H-M   'P 1'
#
loop_
_entity.id
_entity.type
_entity.pdbx_description
1 polymer ?
#
loop_
_entity_poly.entity_id
_entity_poly.type
_entity_poly.pdbx_seq_one_letter_code
_entity_poly.pdbx_strand_id
1 'polypeptide(L)'
;MSTQHDNIRSSCLTQLDRFLPEPATAENIKDAGQDGRNGMGKTMWLIAKTSTLAAAIAFAGSAMAAPTYSLQTGADLAAVCSNPGDAKTLTEEERQRLGVCGAYIQGFLGHYSVSRRNMSKLDFCLPAEGVSAENVRVLFLALLEQRPQIRDLPANLDLATSLAWGYSCDKEPAE
;
A
#
# COMPACT_ATOMS: atom_id res chain seq x y z
N MET A 1 20.88 13.70 34.73
CA MET A 1 19.65 13.90 33.93
C MET A 1 19.78 13.10 32.65
N SER A 2 19.36 11.82 32.66
CA SER A 2 19.38 10.92 31.50
C SER A 2 18.41 9.77 31.76
N THR A 3 17.11 10.06 31.70
CA THR A 3 16.05 9.06 31.98
C THR A 3 14.86 9.17 31.02
N GLN A 4 14.74 10.25 30.24
CA GLN A 4 13.59 10.45 29.35
C GLN A 4 13.79 9.82 27.96
N HIS A 5 15.02 9.74 27.46
CA HIS A 5 15.33 9.08 26.18
C HIS A 5 15.29 7.55 26.26
N ASP A 6 15.64 6.97 27.42
CA ASP A 6 15.65 5.51 27.60
C ASP A 6 14.23 4.94 27.72
N ASN A 7 13.29 5.72 28.24
CA ASN A 7 11.91 5.27 28.46
C ASN A 7 11.13 5.13 27.13
N ILE A 8 11.35 6.04 26.18
CA ILE A 8 10.74 5.96 24.83
C ILE A 8 11.28 4.76 24.05
N ARG A 9 12.59 4.49 24.17
CA ARG A 9 13.24 3.35 23.51
C ARG A 9 12.72 2.01 24.05
N SER A 10 12.46 1.92 25.36
CA SER A 10 11.92 0.71 25.98
C SER A 10 10.46 0.45 25.58
N SER A 11 9.61 1.49 25.51
CA SER A 11 8.20 1.32 25.16
C SER A 11 8.01 0.91 23.69
N CYS A 12 8.84 1.43 22.77
CA CYS A 12 8.82 1.03 21.36
C CYS A 12 9.20 -0.44 21.13
N LEU A 13 10.15 -1.00 21.89
CA LEU A 13 10.58 -2.39 21.72
C LEU A 13 9.50 -3.37 22.18
N THR A 14 8.79 -3.08 23.27
CA THR A 14 7.71 -3.94 23.77
C THR A 14 6.46 -3.92 22.88
N GLN A 15 6.26 -2.87 22.08
CA GLN A 15 5.15 -2.80 21.14
C GLN A 15 5.41 -3.65 19.89
N LEU A 16 6.67 -3.77 19.43
CA LEU A 16 7.08 -4.62 18.31
C LEU A 16 6.88 -6.12 18.57
N ASP A 17 7.14 -6.60 19.79
CA ASP A 17 6.89 -8.00 20.18
C ASP A 17 5.40 -8.38 20.15
N ARG A 18 4.50 -7.40 20.20
CA ARG A 18 3.05 -7.62 20.11
C ARG A 18 2.55 -7.86 18.67
N PHE A 19 3.37 -7.52 17.67
CA PHE A 19 3.02 -7.58 16.25
C PHE A 19 3.59 -8.81 15.51
N LEU A 20 4.45 -9.59 16.16
CA LEU A 20 4.97 -10.83 15.59
C LEU A 20 4.04 -12.00 15.97
N PRO A 21 3.23 -12.55 15.06
CA PRO A 21 2.56 -13.82 15.32
C PRO A 21 3.61 -14.94 15.48
N GLU A 22 3.39 -15.84 16.43
CA GLU A 22 4.19 -17.07 16.56
C GLU A 22 4.20 -17.82 15.22
N PRO A 23 5.33 -18.45 14.84
CA PRO A 23 5.43 -19.14 13.57
C PRO A 23 4.40 -20.27 13.49
N ALA A 24 3.45 -20.14 12.57
CA ALA A 24 2.49 -21.19 12.27
C ALA A 24 3.23 -22.43 11.76
N THR A 25 3.10 -23.53 12.49
CA THR A 25 3.56 -24.86 12.07
C THR A 25 2.87 -25.28 10.79
N ALA A 26 3.66 -25.60 9.77
CA ALA A 26 3.21 -26.06 8.47
C ALA A 26 2.66 -27.49 8.55
N GLU A 27 1.35 -27.65 8.76
CA GLU A 27 0.63 -28.86 8.38
C GLU A 27 -0.75 -28.53 7.82
N ASN A 28 -1.07 -29.18 6.70
CA ASN A 28 -2.35 -29.21 5.96
C ASN A 28 -2.66 -28.07 4.98
N ILE A 29 -2.10 -28.19 3.77
CA ILE A 29 -2.83 -27.82 2.55
C ILE A 29 -3.02 -29.12 1.75
N LYS A 30 -4.21 -29.73 1.91
CA LYS A 30 -4.76 -30.73 1.00
C LYS A 30 -5.92 -30.11 0.23
N ASP A 31 -6.02 -30.53 -1.03
CA ASP A 31 -7.18 -30.45 -1.91
C ASP A 31 -7.55 -29.09 -2.51
N ALA A 32 -7.10 -28.90 -3.76
CA ALA A 32 -8.00 -28.52 -4.85
C ALA A 32 -7.35 -28.92 -6.19
N GLY A 33 -7.58 -30.17 -6.57
CA GLY A 33 -7.24 -30.71 -7.89
C GLY A 33 -8.13 -30.13 -8.99
N GLN A 34 -7.52 -30.02 -10.17
CA GLN A 34 -8.12 -29.73 -11.46
C GLN A 34 -9.31 -30.64 -11.77
N ASP A 35 -10.32 -30.10 -12.46
CA ASP A 35 -10.92 -30.83 -13.57
C ASP A 35 -11.44 -29.87 -14.64
N GLY A 36 -10.92 -30.04 -15.85
CA GLY A 36 -11.39 -29.39 -17.05
C GLY A 36 -11.96 -30.44 -18.00
N ARG A 37 -13.12 -30.16 -18.62
CA ARG A 37 -13.44 -30.60 -19.99
C ARG A 37 -14.75 -30.02 -20.53
N ASN A 38 -14.60 -29.33 -21.66
CA ASN A 38 -15.37 -29.41 -22.92
C ASN A 38 -16.86 -29.80 -22.91
N GLY A 39 -17.67 -28.96 -23.56
CA GLY A 39 -19.04 -29.33 -23.96
C GLY A 39 -19.79 -28.33 -24.84
N MET A 40 -19.43 -28.29 -26.13
CA MET A 40 -20.29 -28.06 -27.31
C MET A 40 -21.20 -26.80 -27.36
N GLY A 41 -20.71 -25.79 -28.10
CA GLY A 41 -21.53 -24.70 -28.61
C GLY A 41 -22.49 -25.16 -29.71
N LYS A 42 -23.78 -24.84 -29.55
CA LYS A 42 -24.77 -24.87 -30.63
C LYS A 42 -24.76 -23.52 -31.34
N THR A 43 -24.37 -23.58 -32.61
CA THR A 43 -24.53 -22.53 -33.61
C THR A 43 -26.01 -22.22 -33.81
N MET A 44 -26.41 -20.97 -33.58
CA MET A 44 -27.67 -20.47 -34.12
C MET A 44 -27.43 -19.09 -34.75
N TRP A 45 -27.71 -19.09 -36.04
CA TRP A 45 -27.41 -18.10 -37.05
C TRP A 45 -28.53 -17.05 -37.06
N LEU A 46 -28.22 -15.77 -36.88
CA LEU A 46 -29.13 -14.68 -37.22
C LEU A 46 -28.36 -13.57 -37.94
N ILE A 47 -28.77 -13.38 -39.18
CA ILE A 47 -28.33 -12.40 -40.17
C ILE A 47 -28.93 -11.05 -39.80
N ALA A 48 -28.14 -9.97 -39.75
CA ALA A 48 -28.64 -8.64 -40.11
C ALA A 48 -27.52 -7.62 -40.35
N LYS A 49 -27.36 -7.29 -41.64
CA LYS A 49 -27.15 -5.93 -42.19
C LYS A 49 -25.94 -5.11 -41.71
N THR A 50 -24.93 -5.16 -42.58
CA THR A 50 -24.15 -4.01 -43.09
C THR A 50 -24.50 -2.62 -42.54
N SER A 51 -23.58 -2.06 -41.77
CA SER A 51 -23.28 -0.63 -41.78
C SER A 51 -21.77 -0.48 -41.70
N THR A 52 -21.16 -0.21 -42.85
CA THR A 52 -19.78 0.22 -43.00
C THR A 52 -19.65 1.59 -42.35
N LEU A 53 -19.23 1.64 -41.09
CA LEU A 53 -18.68 2.85 -40.50
C LEU A 53 -17.16 2.78 -40.63
N ALA A 54 -16.66 3.32 -41.74
CA ALA A 54 -15.27 3.73 -41.83
C ALA A 54 -15.06 4.89 -40.85
N ALA A 55 -14.43 4.62 -39.72
CA ALA A 55 -13.90 5.64 -38.83
C ALA A 55 -12.39 5.44 -38.72
N ALA A 56 -11.71 6.47 -39.22
CA ALA A 56 -10.30 6.79 -39.18
C ALA A 56 -9.43 6.03 -38.17
N ILE A 57 -8.26 5.63 -38.68
CA ILE A 57 -7.07 5.24 -37.92
C ILE A 57 -6.73 6.38 -36.96
N ALA A 58 -7.25 6.34 -35.73
CA ALA A 58 -6.66 7.09 -34.66
C ALA A 58 -5.34 6.38 -34.33
N PHE A 59 -4.25 7.13 -34.35
CA PHE A 59 -2.96 6.72 -33.81
C PHE A 59 -3.18 6.05 -32.44
N ALA A 60 -3.23 4.73 -32.42
CA ALA A 60 -2.96 3.95 -31.23
C ALA A 60 -1.45 4.09 -31.03
N GLY A 61 -1.03 5.24 -30.51
CA GLY A 61 0.28 5.34 -29.87
C GLY A 61 0.32 4.17 -28.90
N SER A 62 1.30 3.29 -29.07
CA SER A 62 1.48 2.10 -28.26
C SER A 62 1.25 2.51 -26.81
N ALA A 63 0.14 2.08 -26.20
CA ALA A 63 -0.06 2.28 -24.78
C ALA A 63 1.08 1.48 -24.14
N MET A 64 2.16 2.17 -23.77
CA MET A 64 3.23 1.54 -23.05
C MET A 64 2.58 0.98 -21.80
N ALA A 65 2.70 -0.33 -21.62
CA ALA A 65 2.13 -1.00 -20.48
C ALA A 65 2.66 -0.28 -19.24
N ALA A 66 1.75 0.25 -18.42
CA ALA A 66 2.14 0.92 -17.19
C ALA A 66 3.03 -0.04 -16.38
N PRO A 67 4.15 0.44 -15.82
CA PRO A 67 5.03 -0.40 -15.03
C PRO A 67 4.23 -1.07 -13.91
N THR A 68 4.31 -2.41 -13.82
CA THR A 68 3.68 -3.17 -12.76
C THR A 68 4.58 -3.16 -11.54
N TYR A 69 4.09 -2.66 -10.42
CA TYR A 69 4.82 -2.66 -9.16
C TYR A 69 4.35 -3.81 -8.27
N SER A 70 5.30 -4.62 -7.76
CA SER A 70 5.04 -5.40 -6.55
C SER A 70 4.87 -4.41 -5.40
N LEU A 71 3.84 -4.58 -4.58
CA LEU A 71 3.56 -3.76 -3.40
C LEU A 71 3.36 -4.66 -2.18
N GLN A 72 4.12 -5.76 -2.11
CA GLN A 72 3.94 -6.78 -1.09
C GLN A 72 4.63 -6.39 0.22
N THR A 73 5.84 -5.83 0.14
CA THR A 73 6.67 -5.48 1.30
C THR A 73 6.85 -3.98 1.51
N GLY A 74 7.34 -3.56 2.67
CA GLY A 74 7.76 -2.17 2.88
C GLY A 74 8.85 -1.74 1.92
N ALA A 75 9.80 -2.61 1.58
CA ALA A 75 10.86 -2.33 0.61
C ALA A 75 10.28 -2.04 -0.78
N ASP A 76 9.32 -2.84 -1.22
CA ASP A 76 8.59 -2.65 -2.46
C ASP A 76 7.88 -1.30 -2.48
N LEU A 77 7.10 -1.00 -1.45
CA LEU A 77 6.39 0.27 -1.33
C LEU A 77 7.36 1.45 -1.25
N ALA A 78 8.50 1.31 -0.55
CA ALA A 78 9.53 2.34 -0.45
C ALA A 78 10.18 2.66 -1.80
N ALA A 79 10.40 1.66 -2.65
CA ALA A 79 10.92 1.88 -3.99
C ALA A 79 9.94 2.76 -4.80
N VAL A 80 8.64 2.47 -4.72
CA VAL A 80 7.58 3.24 -5.38
C VAL A 80 7.37 4.61 -4.73
N CYS A 81 7.59 4.75 -3.43
CA CYS A 81 7.43 6.00 -2.71
C CYS A 81 8.68 6.89 -2.68
N SER A 82 9.82 6.41 -3.17
CA SER A 82 11.11 7.11 -3.13
C SER A 82 11.04 8.52 -3.74
N ASN A 83 11.88 9.43 -3.22
CA ASN A 83 11.93 10.80 -3.73
C ASN A 83 12.29 10.80 -5.23
N PRO A 84 11.71 11.73 -6.02
CA PRO A 84 12.14 11.92 -7.41
C PRO A 84 13.58 12.44 -7.46
N GLY A 85 14.24 12.25 -8.60
CA GLY A 85 15.59 12.77 -8.82
C GLY A 85 15.63 14.31 -8.79
N ASP A 86 14.60 14.96 -9.34
CA ASP A 86 14.39 16.41 -9.26
C ASP A 86 12.91 16.73 -8.96
N ALA A 87 12.65 17.35 -7.81
CA ALA A 87 11.30 17.73 -7.39
C ALA A 87 10.66 18.82 -8.28
N LYS A 88 11.44 19.57 -9.06
CA LYS A 88 10.95 20.63 -9.96
C LYS A 88 10.62 20.10 -11.34
N THR A 89 11.19 18.97 -11.74
CA THR A 89 11.01 18.38 -13.06
C THR A 89 10.80 16.88 -12.96
N LEU A 90 9.55 16.49 -12.70
CA LEU A 90 9.16 15.07 -12.67
C LEU A 90 9.09 14.51 -14.09
N THR A 91 9.75 13.38 -14.32
CA THR A 91 9.49 12.58 -15.53
C THR A 91 8.09 11.98 -15.48
N GLU A 92 7.59 11.48 -16.61
CA GLU A 92 6.29 10.80 -16.64
C GLU A 92 6.33 9.52 -15.80
N GLU A 93 7.44 8.78 -15.86
CA GLU A 93 7.63 7.56 -15.07
C GLU A 93 7.63 7.86 -13.56
N GLU A 94 8.30 8.93 -13.13
CA GLU A 94 8.28 9.36 -11.73
C GLU A 94 6.88 9.79 -11.28
N ARG A 95 6.15 10.51 -12.14
CA ARG A 95 4.76 10.91 -11.87
C ARG A 95 3.84 9.71 -11.70
N GLN A 96 3.95 8.72 -12.58
CA GLN A 96 3.17 7.48 -12.48
C GLN A 96 3.53 6.69 -11.24
N ARG A 97 4.84 6.50 -10.97
CA ARG A 97 5.34 5.82 -9.78
C ARG A 97 4.82 6.47 -8.48
N LEU A 98 4.96 7.79 -8.36
CA LEU A 98 4.46 8.53 -7.20
C LEU A 98 2.93 8.49 -7.12
N GLY A 99 2.23 8.44 -8.26
CA GLY A 99 0.79 8.18 -8.33
C GLY A 99 0.39 6.84 -7.72
N VAL A 100 1.14 5.77 -7.99
CA VAL A 100 0.92 4.45 -7.39
C VAL A 100 1.19 4.48 -5.88
N CYS A 101 2.28 5.10 -5.43
CA CYS A 101 2.54 5.30 -4.00
C CYS A 101 1.38 6.03 -3.31
N GLY A 102 0.94 7.17 -3.88
CA GLY A 102 -0.16 7.96 -3.35
C GLY A 102 -1.46 7.17 -3.29
N ALA A 103 -1.80 6.43 -4.34
CA ALA A 103 -2.99 5.58 -4.39
C ALA A 103 -2.96 4.48 -3.32
N TYR A 104 -1.81 3.83 -3.10
CA TYR A 104 -1.65 2.83 -2.06
C TYR A 104 -1.90 3.43 -0.66
N ILE A 105 -1.27 4.56 -0.36
CA ILE A 105 -1.42 5.26 0.93
C ILE A 105 -2.88 5.70 1.14
N GLN A 106 -3.50 6.29 0.12
CA GLN A 106 -4.91 6.70 0.18
C GLN A 106 -5.84 5.50 0.39
N GLY A 107 -5.59 4.38 -0.29
CA GLY A 107 -6.33 3.12 -0.08
C GLY A 107 -6.21 2.61 1.35
N PHE A 108 -5.00 2.63 1.92
CA PHE A 108 -4.75 2.27 3.31
C PHE A 108 -5.51 3.19 4.29
N LEU A 109 -5.38 4.50 4.13
CA LEU A 109 -6.06 5.49 4.99
C LEU A 109 -7.58 5.40 4.87
N GLY A 110 -8.09 5.19 3.65
CA GLY A 110 -9.50 4.96 3.37
C GLY A 110 -10.01 3.71 4.09
N HIS A 111 -9.31 2.58 3.96
CA HIS A 111 -9.64 1.36 4.68
C HIS A 111 -9.64 1.57 6.20
N TYR A 112 -8.59 2.20 6.73
CA TYR A 112 -8.47 2.49 8.16
C TYR A 112 -9.62 3.38 8.67
N SER A 113 -10.03 4.40 7.91
CA SER A 113 -11.12 5.31 8.31
C SER A 113 -12.46 4.59 8.55
N VAL A 114 -12.69 3.49 7.83
CA VAL A 114 -13.87 2.64 7.98
C VAL A 114 -13.64 1.64 9.12
N SER A 115 -12.50 0.94 9.12
CA SER A 115 -12.20 -0.14 10.06
C SER A 115 -12.03 0.34 11.50
N ARG A 116 -11.53 1.56 11.74
CA ARG A 116 -11.24 2.10 13.09
C ARG A 116 -12.46 2.12 14.02
N ARG A 117 -13.68 2.19 13.48
CA ARG A 117 -14.93 2.22 14.27
C ARG A 117 -15.20 0.91 14.99
N ASN A 118 -14.64 -0.19 14.49
CA ASN A 118 -14.84 -1.54 15.00
C ASN A 118 -13.61 -2.04 15.79
N MET A 119 -12.59 -1.20 15.97
CA MET A 119 -11.38 -1.57 16.70
C MET A 119 -11.53 -1.24 18.18
N SER A 120 -11.16 -2.17 19.06
CA SER A 120 -11.13 -1.96 20.51
C SER A 120 -9.97 -1.09 20.99
N LYS A 121 -8.91 -1.01 20.17
CA LYS A 121 -7.74 -0.16 20.39
C LYS A 121 -7.24 0.40 19.06
N LEU A 122 -6.81 1.66 19.06
CA LEU A 122 -6.16 2.29 17.92
C LEU A 122 -4.65 2.31 18.17
N ASP A 123 -3.87 1.89 17.17
CA ASP A 123 -2.41 1.93 17.23
C ASP A 123 -1.84 3.31 16.89
N PHE A 124 -2.63 4.18 16.27
CA PHE A 124 -2.30 5.56 15.94
C PHE A 124 -3.56 6.43 15.90
N CYS A 125 -3.39 7.73 16.09
CA CYS A 125 -4.44 8.73 16.12
C CYS A 125 -4.14 9.83 15.12
N LEU A 126 -4.80 9.75 13.96
CA LEU A 126 -4.70 10.80 12.95
C LEU A 126 -5.45 12.06 13.41
N PRO A 127 -4.95 13.26 13.05
CA PRO A 127 -5.63 14.52 13.36
C PRO A 127 -7.00 14.62 12.68
N ALA A 128 -7.88 15.47 13.22
CA ALA A 128 -9.29 15.55 12.82
C ALA A 128 -9.47 16.05 11.38
N GLU A 129 -8.61 16.98 10.95
CA GLU A 129 -8.51 17.51 9.60
C GLU A 129 -7.94 16.49 8.58
N GLY A 130 -7.45 15.35 9.05
CA GLY A 130 -6.83 14.31 8.24
C GLY A 130 -5.35 14.56 7.98
N VAL A 131 -4.74 13.63 7.26
CA VAL A 131 -3.31 13.67 6.89
C VAL A 131 -3.16 13.57 5.39
N SER A 132 -2.25 14.36 4.81
CA SER A 132 -1.93 14.24 3.39
C SER A 132 -1.16 12.95 3.12
N ALA A 133 -1.39 12.32 1.96
CA ALA A 133 -0.61 11.15 1.55
C ALA A 133 0.89 11.47 1.47
N GLU A 134 1.25 12.70 1.15
CA GLU A 134 2.64 13.14 1.09
C GLU A 134 3.31 13.15 2.48
N ASN A 135 2.62 13.64 3.52
CA ASN A 135 3.15 13.59 4.88
C ASN A 135 3.35 12.14 5.35
N VAL A 136 2.40 11.26 5.03
CA VAL A 136 2.53 9.83 5.32
C VAL A 136 3.69 9.20 4.54
N ARG A 137 3.88 9.56 3.27
CA ARG A 137 5.00 9.08 2.44
C ARG A 137 6.35 9.45 3.06
N VAL A 138 6.52 10.71 3.44
CA VAL A 138 7.76 11.20 4.07
C VAL A 138 8.00 10.49 5.40
N LEU A 139 6.97 10.34 6.23
CA LEU A 139 7.06 9.63 7.50
C LEU A 139 7.46 8.15 7.32
N PHE A 140 6.85 7.48 6.34
CA PHE A 140 7.14 6.09 5.99
C PHE A 140 8.60 5.90 5.56
N LEU A 141 9.08 6.72 4.62
CA LEU A 141 10.48 6.64 4.20
C LEU A 141 11.45 6.94 5.34
N ALA A 142 11.15 7.93 6.17
CA ALA A 142 11.98 8.28 7.32
C ALA A 142 12.06 7.14 8.35
N LEU A 143 10.95 6.43 8.61
CA LEU A 143 10.97 5.27 9.50
C LEU A 143 11.82 4.14 8.93
N LEU A 144 11.68 3.82 7.65
CA LEU A 144 12.44 2.74 7.01
C LEU A 144 13.95 3.02 6.94
N GLU A 145 14.33 4.31 6.87
CA GLU A 145 15.74 4.72 7.01
C GLU A 145 16.27 4.47 8.43
N GLN A 146 15.47 4.79 9.45
CA GLN A 146 15.87 4.57 10.85
C GLN A 146 15.78 3.09 11.30
N ARG A 147 14.88 2.32 10.69
CA ARG A 147 14.53 0.95 11.06
C ARG A 147 14.54 0.04 9.84
N PRO A 148 15.70 -0.22 9.23
CA PRO A 148 15.77 -1.01 8.00
C PRO A 148 15.24 -2.45 8.18
N GLN A 149 15.21 -2.98 9.41
CA GLN A 149 14.71 -4.32 9.72
C GLN A 149 13.22 -4.52 9.44
N ILE A 150 12.42 -3.44 9.36
CA ILE A 150 10.98 -3.59 9.10
C ILE A 150 10.69 -3.69 7.61
N ARG A 151 11.64 -3.33 6.72
CA ARG A 151 11.44 -3.26 5.27
C ARG A 151 10.92 -4.56 4.62
N ASP A 152 11.15 -5.71 5.24
CA ASP A 152 10.70 -7.01 4.73
C ASP A 152 9.30 -7.41 5.23
N LEU A 153 8.67 -6.60 6.10
CA LEU A 153 7.30 -6.81 6.55
C LEU A 153 6.31 -6.48 5.43
N PRO A 154 5.06 -6.98 5.52
CA PRO A 154 4.00 -6.58 4.61
C PRO A 154 3.84 -5.06 4.56
N ALA A 155 3.70 -4.51 3.34
CA ALA A 155 3.67 -3.07 3.10
C ALA A 155 2.61 -2.32 3.94
N ASN A 156 1.46 -2.95 4.18
CA ASN A 156 0.40 -2.39 5.01
C ASN A 156 0.77 -2.33 6.50
N LEU A 157 1.50 -3.33 7.00
CA LEU A 157 1.96 -3.39 8.38
C LEU A 157 3.06 -2.34 8.62
N ASP A 158 3.98 -2.15 7.69
CA ASP A 158 5.00 -1.11 7.79
C ASP A 158 4.41 0.29 7.73
N LEU A 159 3.41 0.48 6.86
CA LEU A 159 2.71 1.76 6.77
C LEU A 159 1.94 2.07 8.07
N ALA A 160 1.28 1.07 8.65
CA ALA A 160 0.63 1.20 9.96
C ALA A 160 1.66 1.53 11.07
N THR A 161 2.80 0.86 11.07
CA THR A 161 3.90 1.09 12.03
C THR A 161 4.46 2.50 11.89
N SER A 162 4.59 2.99 10.65
CA SER A 162 5.01 4.36 10.36
C SER A 162 4.04 5.38 10.94
N LEU A 163 2.73 5.16 10.77
CA LEU A 163 1.71 6.02 11.35
C LEU A 163 1.70 5.96 12.88
N ALA A 164 1.87 4.78 13.49
CA ALA A 164 2.02 4.66 14.95
C ALA A 164 3.23 5.41 15.49
N TRP A 165 4.32 5.45 14.72
CA TRP A 165 5.52 6.19 15.08
C TRP A 165 5.32 7.72 15.01
N GLY A 166 4.70 8.24 13.95
CA GLY A 166 4.48 9.69 13.79
C GLY A 166 3.27 10.23 14.54
N TYR A 167 2.20 9.44 14.66
CA TYR A 167 0.87 9.82 15.14
C TYR A 167 0.44 8.96 16.33
N SER A 168 1.30 8.80 17.34
CA SER A 168 0.91 8.13 18.58
C SER A 168 -0.30 8.81 19.23
N CYS A 169 -1.24 8.00 19.74
CA CYS A 169 -2.43 8.46 20.45
C CYS A 169 -2.15 9.11 21.81
N ASP A 170 -0.94 8.96 22.35
CA ASP A 170 -0.57 9.47 23.68
C ASP A 170 -0.15 10.96 23.67
N LYS A 171 -0.17 11.60 22.49
CA LYS A 171 0.11 13.03 22.35
C LYS A 171 -1.22 13.79 22.35
N GLU A 172 -1.43 14.66 23.35
CA GLU A 172 -2.47 15.68 23.24
C GLU A 172 -2.25 16.48 21.93
N PRO A 173 -3.32 16.78 21.17
CA PRO A 173 -3.18 17.55 19.95
C PRO A 173 -2.57 18.91 20.29
N ALA A 174 -1.49 19.28 19.59
CA ALA A 174 -0.92 20.61 19.71
C ALA A 174 -1.98 21.64 19.29
N GLU A 175 -2.39 22.49 20.24
CA GLU A 175 -3.19 23.70 20.01
C GLU A 175 -2.51 24.69 19.05
#